data_AF-A0A6L7TK02-F1
#
_entry.id   AF-A0A6L7TK02-F1
#
_cell.length_a   1.000
_cell.length_b   1.000
_cell.length_c   1.000
_cell.angle_alpha   90.00
_cell.angle_beta   90.00
_cell.angle_gamma   90.00
#
_symmetry.space_group_name_H-M   'P 1'
#
loop_
_entity.id
_entity.type
_entity.pdbx_description
1 polymer ?
#
loop_
_entity_poly.entity_id
_entity_poly.type
_entity_poly.pdbx_seq_one_letter_code
_entity_poly.pdbx_strand_id
1 'polypeptide(L)'
;MNDAPIIIVYLRQPDSTNPNESRDDPFWEFGSFGCTGCHRHNLMSVRKLEELKGCRLAFVQGGRGEIRLVYLTPRVDICYHLHCGEVIWQPAEKPFAFASAPVLMNNECQSDVPSVIDLLMNVNRSTPCGKFASKYRSRRAPLPTYIAQELTNVYEQFSKSKIPRAKSYVEALPYEPPKINRDRRTTYKEHVSIANASHNRGRISRLVKTTGCTKTKKFSKSC
;
A
#
# COMPACT_ATOMS: atom_id res chain seq x y z
N MET A 1 22.20 7.21 -15.23
CA MET A 1 21.65 6.22 -14.28
C MET A 1 20.33 5.75 -14.86
N ASN A 2 20.06 4.45 -14.99
CA ASN A 2 18.74 4.00 -15.47
C ASN A 2 17.71 4.30 -14.37
N ASP A 3 16.95 5.38 -14.53
CA ASP A 3 15.96 5.78 -13.55
C ASP A 3 14.94 4.66 -13.33
N ALA A 4 14.78 4.27 -12.07
CA ALA A 4 13.82 3.24 -11.70
C ALA A 4 12.41 3.66 -12.14
N PRO A 5 11.61 2.77 -12.75
CA PRO A 5 10.22 3.08 -13.05
C PRO A 5 9.49 3.52 -11.77
N ILE A 6 8.72 4.61 -11.86
CA ILE A 6 7.92 5.13 -10.75
C ILE A 6 6.47 4.73 -10.95
N ILE A 7 5.90 4.06 -9.95
CA ILE A 7 4.49 3.65 -9.93
C ILE A 7 3.77 4.45 -8.84
N ILE A 8 2.64 5.05 -9.20
CA ILE A 8 1.80 5.78 -8.22
C ILE A 8 1.01 4.79 -7.38
N VAL A 9 1.07 4.98 -6.06
CA VAL A 9 0.26 4.26 -5.08
C VAL A 9 -0.72 5.23 -4.44
N TYR A 10 -1.98 5.19 -4.91
CA TYR A 10 -3.04 6.03 -4.36
C TYR A 10 -3.61 5.43 -3.08
N LEU A 11 -3.24 6.01 -1.95
CA LEU A 11 -3.66 5.58 -0.62
C LEU A 11 -5.13 5.93 -0.36
N ARG A 12 -5.80 5.05 0.39
CA ARG A 12 -7.17 5.28 0.84
C ARG A 12 -7.19 6.28 1.98
N GLN A 13 -8.19 7.16 1.98
CA GLN A 13 -8.46 8.01 3.13
C GLN A 13 -9.00 7.20 4.31
N PRO A 14 -8.77 7.61 5.56
CA PRO A 14 -9.46 7.01 6.69
C PRO A 14 -10.99 7.12 6.53
N ASP A 15 -11.70 6.07 6.91
CA ASP A 15 -13.16 6.05 6.97
C ASP A 15 -13.61 6.48 8.36
N SER A 16 -14.05 7.73 8.49
CA SER A 16 -14.50 8.29 9.77
C SER A 16 -15.80 7.66 10.29
N THR A 17 -16.55 6.96 9.44
CA THR A 17 -17.81 6.32 9.81
C THR A 17 -17.62 4.96 10.47
N ASN A 18 -16.46 4.34 10.25
CA ASN A 18 -16.11 3.05 10.84
C ASN A 18 -15.26 3.24 12.12
N PRO A 19 -15.81 3.01 13.33
CA PRO A 19 -15.07 3.21 14.57
C PRO A 19 -13.86 2.28 14.75
N ASN A 20 -13.79 1.20 13.97
CA ASN A 20 -12.68 0.24 14.00
C ASN A 20 -11.59 0.53 12.95
N GLU A 21 -11.77 1.54 12.08
CA GLU A 21 -10.76 1.90 11.08
C GLU A 21 -9.51 2.49 11.74
N SER A 22 -8.37 1.84 11.50
CA SER A 22 -7.04 2.23 11.98
C SER A 22 -6.06 2.64 10.88
N ARG A 23 -6.40 2.29 9.62
CA ARG A 23 -5.63 2.58 8.40
C ARG A 23 -4.17 2.12 8.49
N ASP A 24 -3.88 0.94 9.03
CA ASP A 24 -2.51 0.56 9.43
C ASP A 24 -1.41 0.58 8.34
N ASP A 25 -1.75 0.32 7.07
CA ASP A 25 -0.84 0.30 5.91
C ASP A 25 -0.78 1.69 5.25
N PRO A 26 0.40 2.27 4.90
CA PRO A 26 1.75 1.67 4.91
C PRO A 26 2.50 1.68 6.26
N PHE A 27 3.32 0.67 6.48
CA PHE A 27 4.27 0.58 7.60
C PHE A 27 5.59 1.27 7.27
N TRP A 28 5.56 2.61 7.16
CA TRP A 28 6.72 3.43 6.81
C TRP A 28 7.95 3.18 7.67
N GLU A 29 7.73 3.02 8.98
CA GLU A 29 8.79 2.84 9.97
C GLU A 29 9.58 1.55 9.77
N PHE A 30 9.03 0.60 9.02
CA PHE A 30 9.64 -0.69 8.72
C PHE A 30 9.92 -0.86 7.22
N GLY A 31 9.64 0.17 6.42
CA GLY A 31 9.81 0.13 4.98
C GLY A 31 8.94 -0.94 4.32
N SER A 32 7.66 -1.03 4.70
CA SER A 32 6.75 -2.10 4.27
C SER A 32 5.40 -1.57 3.79
N PHE A 33 4.87 -2.19 2.73
CA PHE A 33 3.51 -1.97 2.26
C PHE A 33 2.87 -3.26 1.73
N GLY A 34 1.61 -3.50 2.08
CA GLY A 34 0.79 -4.59 1.52
C GLY A 34 0.66 -5.84 2.39
N CYS A 35 1.42 -5.96 3.47
CA CYS A 35 1.35 -7.11 4.39
C CYS A 35 -0.03 -7.25 5.06
N THR A 36 -0.84 -6.19 5.10
CA THR A 36 -2.24 -6.22 5.57
C THR A 36 -3.20 -6.92 4.59
N GLY A 37 -2.75 -7.22 3.37
CA GLY A 37 -3.59 -7.66 2.26
C GLY A 37 -4.29 -6.52 1.53
N CYS A 38 -3.94 -5.27 1.84
CA CYS A 38 -4.40 -4.12 1.06
C CYS A 38 -3.98 -4.27 -0.41
N HIS A 39 -4.79 -3.77 -1.33
CA HIS A 39 -4.49 -3.78 -2.77
C HIS A 39 -4.22 -5.18 -3.39
N ARG A 40 -4.54 -6.29 -2.70
CA ARG A 40 -4.30 -7.67 -3.17
C ARG A 40 -4.96 -8.03 -4.50
N HIS A 41 -6.00 -7.30 -4.89
CA HIS A 41 -6.71 -7.51 -6.15
C HIS A 41 -6.21 -6.59 -7.28
N ASN A 42 -5.28 -5.67 -7.00
CA ASN A 42 -4.72 -4.73 -7.98
C ASN A 42 -3.19 -4.61 -7.86
N LEU A 43 -2.67 -3.56 -7.21
CA LEU A 43 -1.25 -3.24 -7.09
C LEU A 43 -0.46 -4.29 -6.30
N MET A 44 -1.06 -4.94 -5.31
CA MET A 44 -0.38 -5.97 -4.51
C MET A 44 -0.85 -7.38 -4.86
N SER A 45 -1.33 -7.57 -6.10
CA SER A 45 -1.68 -8.90 -6.59
C SER A 45 -0.43 -9.78 -6.71
N VAL A 46 -0.43 -10.91 -6.00
CA VAL A 46 0.67 -11.89 -5.97
C VAL A 46 1.13 -12.28 -7.37
N ARG A 47 0.19 -12.45 -8.30
CA ARG A 47 0.47 -12.84 -9.70
C ARG A 47 1.31 -11.81 -10.48
N LYS A 48 1.31 -10.57 -10.04
CA LYS A 48 1.97 -9.43 -10.70
C LYS A 48 3.01 -8.77 -9.80
N LEU A 49 3.27 -9.31 -8.61
CA LEU A 49 4.11 -8.65 -7.62
C LEU A 49 5.54 -8.43 -8.12
N GLU A 50 6.07 -9.39 -8.87
CA GLU A 50 7.41 -9.32 -9.47
C GLU A 50 7.60 -8.09 -10.39
N GLU A 51 6.52 -7.59 -11.02
CA GLU A 51 6.57 -6.38 -11.84
C GLU A 51 6.96 -5.12 -11.05
N LEU A 52 6.82 -5.16 -9.71
CA LEU A 52 7.16 -4.03 -8.84
C LEU A 52 8.64 -4.06 -8.41
N LYS A 53 9.33 -5.19 -8.57
CA LYS A 53 10.71 -5.34 -8.10
C LYS A 53 11.63 -4.34 -8.81
N GLY A 54 12.40 -3.61 -8.03
CA GLY A 54 13.32 -2.58 -8.51
C GLY A 54 12.67 -1.27 -8.95
N CYS A 55 11.34 -1.16 -8.92
CA CYS A 55 10.61 0.09 -9.12
C CYS A 55 10.70 0.99 -7.87
N ARG A 56 10.29 2.24 -8.02
CA ARG A 56 10.01 3.15 -6.89
C ARG A 56 8.51 3.37 -6.82
N LEU A 57 8.00 3.54 -5.61
CA LEU A 57 6.60 3.79 -5.34
C LEU A 57 6.41 5.24 -4.90
N ALA A 58 5.63 5.99 -5.68
CA ALA A 58 5.18 7.33 -5.35
C ALA A 58 3.85 7.22 -4.59
N PHE A 59 3.92 7.26 -3.28
CA PHE A 59 2.74 7.20 -2.43
C PHE A 59 2.08 8.55 -2.36
N VAL A 60 0.80 8.56 -2.69
CA VAL A 60 -0.01 9.78 -2.74
C VAL A 60 -1.24 9.59 -1.88
N GLN A 61 -1.63 10.66 -1.20
CA GLN A 61 -2.74 10.66 -0.26
C GLN A 61 -3.75 11.74 -0.69
N GLY A 62 -5.02 11.37 -0.79
CA GLY A 62 -6.09 12.35 -0.99
C GLY A 62 -6.48 13.03 0.32
N GLY A 63 -6.79 14.32 0.29
CA GLY A 63 -7.33 15.13 1.38
C GLY A 63 -8.66 15.78 1.02
N ARG A 64 -8.90 17.02 1.48
CA ARG A 64 -10.18 17.73 1.31
C ARG A 64 -10.15 18.64 0.09
N GLY A 65 -9.96 18.04 -1.09
CA GLY A 65 -9.89 18.75 -2.37
C GLY A 65 -8.50 18.74 -3.01
N GLU A 66 -7.51 18.19 -2.30
CA GLU A 66 -6.14 18.01 -2.76
C GLU A 66 -5.67 16.56 -2.73
N ILE A 67 -4.62 16.26 -3.50
CA ILE A 67 -3.86 15.02 -3.50
C ILE A 67 -2.40 15.41 -3.34
N ARG A 68 -1.72 14.79 -2.38
CA ARG A 68 -0.34 15.12 -2.04
C ARG A 68 0.60 13.93 -2.17
N LEU A 69 1.83 14.18 -2.59
CA LEU A 69 2.91 13.20 -2.65
C LEU A 69 3.55 13.06 -1.27
N VAL A 70 3.10 12.10 -0.47
CA VAL A 70 3.56 11.94 0.91
C VAL A 70 4.90 11.21 1.01
N TYR A 71 5.22 10.33 0.05
CA TYR A 71 6.47 9.60 0.04
C TYR A 71 6.86 9.11 -1.35
N LEU A 72 8.17 9.03 -1.60
CA LEU A 72 8.74 8.37 -2.75
C LEU A 72 9.81 7.40 -2.25
N THR A 73 9.59 6.11 -2.47
CA THR A 73 10.51 5.10 -1.95
C THR A 73 11.87 5.13 -2.68
N PRO A 74 12.91 4.57 -2.05
CA PRO A 74 14.00 3.91 -2.76
C PRO A 74 13.47 2.79 -3.69
N ARG A 75 14.37 2.09 -4.38
CA ARG A 75 13.96 0.89 -5.12
C ARG A 75 13.38 -0.14 -4.14
N VAL A 76 12.23 -0.71 -4.50
CA VAL A 76 11.57 -1.72 -3.67
C VAL A 76 12.04 -3.12 -4.06
N ASP A 77 12.06 -4.01 -3.07
CA ASP A 77 12.07 -5.46 -3.28
C ASP A 77 10.70 -6.03 -2.88
N ILE A 78 10.53 -7.33 -3.08
CA ILE A 78 9.27 -8.02 -2.86
C ILE A 78 9.44 -9.13 -1.82
N CYS A 79 8.44 -9.27 -0.95
CA CYS A 79 8.29 -10.40 -0.05
C CYS A 79 6.98 -11.11 -0.37
N TYR A 80 7.06 -12.42 -0.56
CA TYR A 80 5.91 -13.27 -0.82
C TYR A 80 5.40 -13.86 0.49
N HIS A 81 4.13 -13.62 0.78
CA HIS A 81 3.39 -14.35 1.81
C HIS A 81 2.39 -15.31 1.17
N LEU A 82 1.72 -16.12 1.98
CA LEU A 82 0.81 -17.16 1.48
C LEU A 82 -0.40 -16.58 0.73
N HIS A 83 -0.91 -15.41 1.15
CA HIS A 83 -2.16 -14.84 0.63
C HIS A 83 -2.05 -13.37 0.18
N CYS A 84 -0.89 -12.75 0.34
CA CYS A 84 -0.62 -11.38 -0.09
C CYS A 84 0.84 -11.23 -0.51
N GLY A 85 1.10 -10.18 -1.29
CA GLY A 85 2.43 -9.68 -1.53
C GLY A 85 2.72 -8.51 -0.60
N GLU A 86 3.98 -8.37 -0.21
CA GLU A 86 4.51 -7.20 0.49
C GLU A 86 5.62 -6.61 -0.38
N VAL A 87 5.65 -5.28 -0.49
CA VAL A 87 6.83 -4.58 -1.02
C VAL A 87 7.62 -4.04 0.16
N ILE A 88 8.93 -4.20 0.09
CA ILE A 88 9.86 -3.79 1.14
C ILE A 88 10.90 -2.83 0.57
N TRP A 89 11.36 -1.87 1.36
CA TRP A 89 12.41 -0.95 0.95
C TRP A 89 13.33 -0.58 2.09
N GLN A 90 14.56 -0.22 1.74
CA GLN A 90 15.55 0.35 2.64
C GLN A 90 16.29 1.52 1.93
N PRO A 91 16.68 2.57 2.65
CA PRO A 91 16.36 2.84 4.06
C PRO A 91 14.86 3.08 4.30
N ALA A 92 14.37 2.64 5.46
CA ALA A 92 13.02 2.95 5.92
C ALA A 92 12.98 4.37 6.50
N GLU A 93 12.37 5.30 5.78
CA GLU A 93 12.19 6.68 6.21
C GLU A 93 10.71 7.00 6.42
N LYS A 94 10.44 7.95 7.33
CA LYS A 94 9.08 8.46 7.53
C LYS A 94 8.67 9.35 6.34
N PRO A 95 7.38 9.35 5.97
CA PRO A 95 6.85 10.21 4.93
C PRO A 95 6.89 11.69 5.34
N PHE A 96 6.61 12.59 4.41
CA PHE A 96 6.24 13.95 4.76
C PHE A 96 4.94 13.96 5.58
N ALA A 97 4.81 14.92 6.49
CA ALA A 97 3.51 15.21 7.08
C ALA A 97 2.56 15.68 5.96
N PHE A 98 1.30 15.22 5.97
CA PHE A 98 0.35 15.48 4.90
C PHE A 98 0.22 16.98 4.61
N ALA A 99 0.06 17.80 5.64
CA ALA A 99 -0.11 19.25 5.51
C ALA A 99 1.07 19.97 4.83
N SER A 100 2.26 19.37 4.85
CA SER A 100 3.49 19.96 4.28
C SER A 100 4.00 19.23 3.04
N ALA A 101 3.41 18.08 2.70
CA ALA A 101 3.77 17.31 1.51
C ALA A 101 3.45 18.09 0.22
N PRO A 102 4.24 17.91 -0.85
CA PRO A 102 3.99 18.55 -2.14
C PRO A 102 2.58 18.24 -2.65
N VAL A 103 1.91 19.27 -3.17
CA VAL A 103 0.61 19.16 -3.81
C VAL A 103 0.81 18.58 -5.20
N LEU A 104 0.42 17.33 -5.38
CA LEU A 104 0.41 16.71 -6.70
C LEU A 104 -0.78 17.22 -7.53
N MET A 105 -1.88 17.57 -6.86
CA MET A 105 -3.05 18.16 -7.49
C MET A 105 -4.01 18.76 -6.47
N ASN A 106 -4.71 19.82 -6.83
CA ASN A 106 -5.97 20.20 -6.20
C ASN A 106 -7.09 20.42 -7.23
N ASN A 107 -8.30 20.69 -6.74
CA ASN A 107 -9.46 20.92 -7.59
C ASN A 107 -9.39 22.23 -8.38
N GLU A 108 -8.51 23.14 -7.98
CA GLU A 108 -8.16 24.39 -8.66
C GLU A 108 -7.09 24.20 -9.74
N CYS A 109 -6.70 22.96 -10.04
CA CYS A 109 -5.66 22.59 -11.02
C CYS A 109 -4.25 23.11 -10.68
N GLN A 110 -3.96 23.42 -9.42
CA GLN A 110 -2.62 23.74 -8.95
C GLN A 110 -1.84 22.45 -8.65
N SER A 111 -0.54 22.45 -8.95
CA SER A 111 0.34 21.32 -8.75
C SER A 111 1.80 21.77 -8.64
N ASP A 112 2.54 21.18 -7.70
CA ASP A 112 4.01 21.25 -7.64
C ASP A 112 4.67 20.38 -8.71
N VAL A 113 3.92 19.47 -9.35
CA VAL A 113 4.32 18.63 -10.50
C VAL A 113 3.37 18.88 -11.68
N PRO A 114 3.45 20.03 -12.38
CA PRO A 114 2.49 20.42 -13.41
C PRO A 114 2.22 19.37 -14.48
N SER A 115 3.23 18.61 -14.91
CA SER A 115 3.07 17.61 -15.99
C SER A 115 2.10 16.47 -15.63
N VAL A 116 1.76 16.29 -14.36
CA VAL A 116 0.80 15.27 -13.93
C VAL A 116 -0.62 15.57 -14.43
N ILE A 117 -0.92 16.82 -14.77
CA ILE A 117 -2.21 17.26 -15.32
C ILE A 117 -2.45 16.62 -16.70
N ASP A 118 -1.40 16.43 -17.51
CA ASP A 118 -1.48 15.79 -18.83
C ASP A 118 -2.08 14.38 -18.76
N LEU A 119 -1.86 13.69 -17.63
CA LEU A 119 -2.35 12.34 -17.42
C LEU A 119 -3.87 12.29 -17.26
N LEU A 120 -4.54 13.42 -17.06
CA LEU A 120 -5.96 13.47 -16.70
C LEU A 120 -6.89 13.91 -17.82
N MET A 121 -6.35 14.35 -18.96
CA MET A 121 -7.13 14.91 -20.07
C MET A 121 -8.30 14.00 -20.51
N ASN A 122 -8.09 12.68 -20.51
CA ASN A 122 -9.06 11.70 -21.01
C ASN A 122 -9.87 10.98 -19.91
N VAL A 123 -9.97 11.55 -18.70
CA VAL A 123 -10.70 10.92 -17.59
C VAL A 123 -12.05 11.59 -17.38
N ASN A 124 -13.13 10.79 -17.45
CA ASN A 124 -14.49 11.28 -17.25
C ASN A 124 -14.85 11.43 -15.76
N ARG A 125 -14.42 12.54 -15.15
CA ARG A 125 -14.85 13.02 -13.83
C ARG A 125 -14.92 14.55 -13.83
N SER A 126 -15.75 15.12 -12.97
CA SER A 126 -15.96 16.57 -12.89
C SER A 126 -14.80 17.33 -12.25
N THR A 127 -14.08 16.71 -11.30
CA THR A 127 -13.00 17.37 -10.57
C THR A 127 -11.62 16.78 -10.91
N PRO A 128 -10.54 17.57 -10.93
CA PRO A 128 -9.18 17.08 -11.15
C PRO A 128 -8.78 15.96 -10.17
N CYS A 129 -9.04 16.12 -8.88
CA CYS A 129 -8.77 15.08 -7.88
C CYS A 129 -9.62 13.82 -8.12
N GLY A 130 -10.88 13.98 -8.55
CA GLY A 130 -11.74 12.87 -8.96
C GLY A 130 -11.18 12.12 -10.16
N LYS A 131 -10.68 12.83 -11.18
CA LYS A 131 -10.01 12.26 -12.36
C LYS A 131 -8.78 11.46 -11.94
N PHE A 132 -7.92 12.06 -11.11
CA PHE A 132 -6.71 11.41 -10.62
C PHE A 132 -7.03 10.14 -9.83
N ALA A 133 -7.90 10.23 -8.81
CA ALA A 133 -8.29 9.09 -8.00
C ALA A 133 -8.89 7.97 -8.84
N SER A 134 -9.76 8.31 -9.81
CA SER A 134 -10.35 7.34 -10.73
C SER A 134 -9.30 6.63 -11.59
N LYS A 135 -8.26 7.34 -12.05
CA LYS A 135 -7.20 6.78 -12.89
C LYS A 135 -6.21 5.92 -12.11
N TYR A 136 -5.87 6.30 -10.88
CA TYR A 136 -4.75 5.68 -10.14
C TYR A 136 -5.14 4.72 -9.02
N ARG A 137 -6.43 4.61 -8.65
CA ARG A 137 -6.88 3.68 -7.60
C ARG A 137 -6.53 2.21 -7.86
N SER A 138 -6.38 1.81 -9.12
CA SER A 138 -6.03 0.44 -9.52
C SER A 138 -4.88 0.36 -10.53
N ARG A 139 -4.30 1.49 -10.94
CA ARG A 139 -3.28 1.53 -11.98
C ARG A 139 -1.93 1.09 -11.44
N ARG A 140 -1.25 0.26 -12.23
CA ARG A 140 0.09 -0.27 -11.96
C ARG A 140 1.14 0.19 -12.96
N ALA A 141 0.69 0.83 -14.04
CA ALA A 141 1.60 1.25 -15.10
C ALA A 141 2.57 2.32 -14.56
N PRO A 142 3.86 2.22 -14.90
CA PRO A 142 4.82 3.28 -14.62
C PRO A 142 4.37 4.63 -15.18
N LEU A 143 4.82 5.69 -14.53
CA LEU A 143 4.72 7.04 -15.05
C LEU A 143 5.57 7.19 -16.32
N PRO A 144 5.13 8.02 -17.29
CA PRO A 144 6.01 8.48 -18.36
C PRO A 144 7.28 9.10 -17.79
N THR A 145 8.43 8.87 -18.44
CA THR A 145 9.75 9.27 -17.94
C THR A 145 9.83 10.74 -17.55
N TYR A 146 9.27 11.65 -18.37
CA TYR A 146 9.32 13.09 -18.09
C TYR A 146 8.59 13.46 -16.79
N ILE A 147 7.44 12.85 -16.51
CA ILE A 147 6.68 13.05 -15.28
C ILE A 147 7.38 12.40 -14.09
N ALA A 148 7.96 11.21 -14.29
CA ALA A 148 8.73 10.52 -13.25
C ALA A 148 9.95 11.35 -12.80
N GLN A 149 10.63 11.99 -13.75
CA GLN A 149 11.76 12.88 -13.47
C GLN A 149 11.32 14.12 -12.71
N GLU A 150 10.26 14.81 -13.18
CA GLU A 150 9.72 15.99 -12.50
C GLU A 150 9.28 15.66 -11.06
N LEU A 151 8.54 14.56 -10.88
CA LEU A 151 8.10 14.09 -9.57
C LEU A 151 9.30 13.80 -8.64
N THR A 152 10.36 13.19 -9.17
CA THR A 152 11.59 12.92 -8.40
C THR A 152 12.27 14.23 -7.99
N ASN A 153 12.42 15.17 -8.90
CA ASN A 153 13.06 16.46 -8.63
C ASN A 153 12.30 17.24 -7.53
N VAL A 154 10.97 17.28 -7.63
CA VAL A 154 10.10 17.93 -6.63
C VAL A 154 10.23 17.23 -5.27
N TYR A 155 10.19 15.90 -5.24
CA TYR A 155 10.36 15.15 -3.99
C TYR A 155 11.72 15.43 -3.34
N GLU A 156 12.80 15.42 -4.12
CA GLU A 156 14.15 15.69 -3.62
C GLU A 156 14.32 17.13 -3.11
N GLN A 157 13.73 18.11 -3.81
CA GLN A 157 13.72 19.49 -3.38
C GLN A 157 13.03 19.60 -2.01
N PHE A 158 11.83 19.05 -1.85
CA PHE A 158 11.11 19.07 -0.58
C PHE A 158 11.87 18.33 0.54
N SER A 159 12.54 17.23 0.21
CA SER A 159 13.38 16.48 1.16
C SER A 159 14.57 17.32 1.66
N LYS A 160 15.21 18.09 0.76
CA LYS A 160 16.35 18.97 1.09
C LYS A 160 15.91 20.23 1.86
N SER A 161 14.70 20.73 1.63
CA SER A 161 14.15 21.96 2.24
C SER A 161 13.79 21.86 3.73
N LYS A 162 14.14 20.75 4.42
CA LYS A 162 13.82 20.49 5.84
C LYS A 162 12.33 20.57 6.17
N ILE A 163 11.48 20.25 5.20
CA ILE A 163 10.03 20.17 5.42
C ILE A 163 9.74 19.08 6.44
N PRO A 164 8.76 19.29 7.37
CA PRO A 164 8.47 18.32 8.41
C PRO A 164 8.17 16.93 7.85
N ARG A 165 9.00 15.95 8.26
CA ARG A 165 8.64 14.54 8.18
C ARG A 165 7.62 14.24 9.28
N ALA A 166 6.70 13.35 8.98
CA ALA A 166 5.68 12.91 9.93
C ALA A 166 6.38 12.27 11.16
N LYS A 167 6.07 12.71 12.38
CA LYS A 167 6.60 12.09 13.61
C LYS A 167 5.84 10.81 13.95
N SER A 168 4.57 10.74 13.58
CA SER A 168 3.71 9.58 13.68
C SER A 168 3.07 9.28 12.34
N TYR A 169 2.57 8.05 12.15
CA TYR A 169 1.81 7.71 10.95
C TYR A 169 0.57 8.59 10.74
N VAL A 170 -0.07 9.03 11.83
CA VAL A 170 -1.27 9.88 11.77
C VAL A 170 -0.99 11.21 11.09
N GLU A 171 0.19 11.80 11.27
CA GLU A 171 0.59 13.04 10.59
C GLU A 171 0.76 12.90 9.08
N ALA A 172 0.91 11.67 8.57
CA ALA A 172 0.96 11.39 7.13
C ALA A 172 -0.45 11.26 6.49
N LEU A 173 -1.50 11.23 7.33
CA LEU A 173 -2.89 11.12 6.90
C LEU A 173 -3.52 12.51 6.74
N PRO A 174 -4.59 12.63 5.91
CA PRO A 174 -5.28 13.90 5.71
C PRO A 174 -6.10 14.33 6.95
N TYR A 175 -6.47 13.36 7.78
CA TYR A 175 -7.17 13.52 9.04
C TYR A 175 -7.00 12.25 9.87
N GLU A 176 -7.28 12.33 11.15
CA GLU A 176 -7.08 11.21 12.07
C GLU A 176 -8.10 10.08 11.81
N PRO A 177 -7.66 8.80 11.82
CA PRO A 177 -8.58 7.67 11.82
C PRO A 177 -9.28 7.55 13.19
N PRO A 178 -10.51 6.99 13.27
CA PRO A 178 -11.20 6.77 14.54
C PRO A 178 -10.40 5.95 15.56
N LYS A 179 -9.59 4.99 15.10
CA LYS A 179 -8.71 4.18 15.94
C LYS A 179 -7.25 4.43 15.63
N ILE A 180 -6.52 5.06 16.54
CA ILE A 180 -5.07 5.27 16.37
C ILE A 180 -4.30 4.03 16.84
N ASN A 181 -3.57 3.40 15.92
CA ASN A 181 -2.65 2.33 16.28
C ASN A 181 -1.34 2.90 16.87
N ARG A 182 -1.16 2.73 18.17
CA ARG A 182 0.02 3.19 18.92
C ARG A 182 1.18 2.18 18.91
N ASP A 183 0.90 0.89 18.72
CA ASP A 183 1.91 -0.18 18.68
C ASP A 183 2.04 -0.78 17.28
N ARG A 184 2.46 0.07 16.35
CA ARG A 184 2.62 -0.29 14.93
C ARG A 184 3.58 -1.45 14.73
N ARG A 185 4.58 -1.63 15.60
CA ARG A 185 5.55 -2.73 15.49
C ARG A 185 4.89 -4.06 15.79
N THR A 186 4.11 -4.15 16.87
CA THR A 186 3.37 -5.37 17.19
C THR A 186 2.36 -5.66 16.10
N THR A 187 1.56 -4.68 15.66
CA THR A 187 0.60 -4.87 14.58
C THR A 187 1.26 -5.31 13.26
N TYR A 188 2.41 -4.74 12.90
CA TYR A 188 3.18 -5.18 11.73
C TYR A 188 3.57 -6.66 11.83
N LYS A 189 4.17 -7.06 12.96
CA LYS A 189 4.57 -8.45 13.21
C LYS A 189 3.38 -9.39 13.18
N GLU A 190 2.23 -8.99 13.72
CA GLU A 190 0.99 -9.75 13.68
C GLU A 190 0.51 -9.93 12.24
N HIS A 191 0.49 -8.87 11.42
CA HIS A 191 0.10 -8.98 10.01
C HIS A 191 1.02 -9.90 9.21
N VAL A 192 2.35 -9.75 9.36
CA VAL A 192 3.33 -10.65 8.72
C VAL A 192 3.13 -12.09 9.20
N SER A 193 2.93 -12.29 10.51
CA SER A 193 2.65 -13.61 11.09
C SER A 193 1.38 -14.22 10.51
N ILE A 194 0.27 -13.48 10.44
CA ILE A 194 -1.00 -13.95 9.86
C ILE A 194 -0.84 -14.28 8.37
N ALA A 195 -0.13 -13.43 7.63
CA ALA A 195 0.16 -13.61 6.22
C ALA A 195 0.98 -14.89 5.96
N ASN A 196 1.82 -15.31 6.92
CA ASN A 196 2.63 -16.52 6.86
C ASN A 196 1.94 -17.77 7.47
N ALA A 197 1.16 -17.64 8.56
CA ALA A 197 0.70 -18.72 9.42
C ALA A 197 -0.59 -19.42 8.97
N SER A 198 -1.27 -18.94 7.93
CA SER A 198 -2.54 -19.50 7.45
C SER A 198 -2.44 -20.94 6.88
N HIS A 199 -1.29 -21.60 6.99
CA HIS A 199 -1.11 -23.02 6.70
C HIS A 199 -1.71 -23.97 7.78
N ASN A 200 -1.88 -23.52 9.03
CA ASN A 200 -2.19 -24.44 10.14
C ASN A 200 -3.68 -24.70 10.45
N ARG A 201 -4.63 -23.90 9.94
CA ARG A 201 -6.08 -24.17 10.15
C ARG A 201 -6.69 -25.11 9.09
N GLY A 202 -6.10 -25.19 7.90
CA GLY A 202 -6.57 -26.08 6.82
C GLY A 202 -6.02 -27.50 6.88
N ARG A 203 -4.92 -27.73 7.61
CA ARG A 203 -4.25 -29.04 7.70
C ARG A 203 -4.74 -29.89 8.88
N ILE A 204 -5.09 -29.26 10.01
CA ILE A 204 -5.66 -29.95 11.17
C ILE A 204 -7.10 -30.43 10.89
N SER A 205 -7.91 -29.66 10.16
CA SER A 205 -9.27 -30.07 9.79
C SER A 205 -9.33 -31.20 8.75
N ARG A 206 -8.26 -31.42 7.96
CA ARG A 206 -8.15 -32.58 7.06
C ARG A 206 -7.58 -33.83 7.73
N LEU A 207 -6.70 -33.70 8.73
CA LEU A 207 -6.18 -34.86 9.47
C LEU A 207 -7.20 -35.44 10.47
N VAL A 208 -8.11 -34.63 11.01
CA VAL A 208 -9.17 -35.15 11.92
C VAL A 208 -10.30 -35.85 11.15
N LYS A 209 -10.47 -35.59 9.84
CA LYS A 209 -11.45 -36.29 9.00
C LYS A 209 -10.93 -37.60 8.38
N THR A 210 -9.62 -37.86 8.38
CA THR A 210 -9.04 -39.07 7.78
C THR A 210 -8.73 -40.20 8.77
N THR A 211 -8.89 -40.01 10.08
CA THR A 211 -8.65 -41.06 11.09
C THR A 211 -9.93 -41.63 11.73
N GLY A 212 -11.12 -41.23 11.28
CA GLY A 212 -12.41 -41.71 11.80
C GLY A 212 -13.10 -42.77 10.94
N CYS A 213 -12.41 -43.83 10.51
CA CYS A 213 -13.08 -45.01 9.92
C CYS A 213 -12.30 -46.31 10.18
N THR A 214 -12.21 -46.71 11.44
CA THR A 214 -11.90 -48.11 11.79
C THR A 214 -13.16 -48.95 11.63
N LYS A 215 -13.29 -49.58 10.46
CA LYS A 215 -14.22 -50.69 10.23
C LYS A 215 -13.90 -51.83 11.20
N THR A 216 -14.84 -52.13 12.10
CA THR A 216 -14.90 -53.39 12.85
C THR A 216 -15.18 -54.53 11.88
N LYS A 217 -14.17 -55.37 11.60
CA LYS A 217 -14.36 -56.67 10.94
C LYS A 217 -14.96 -57.65 11.96
N LYS A 218 -16.23 -58.02 11.79
CA LYS A 218 -16.82 -59.22 12.41
C LYS A 218 -16.25 -60.44 11.70
N PHE A 219 -15.54 -61.29 12.44
CA PHE A 219 -15.22 -62.65 12.03
C PHE A 219 -16.44 -63.54 12.29
N SER A 220 -16.96 -64.17 11.24
CA SER A 220 -17.86 -65.31 11.31
C SER A 220 -17.09 -66.55 11.74
N LYS A 221 -17.59 -67.26 12.77
CA LYS A 221 -17.29 -68.68 12.98
C LYS A 221 -18.61 -69.45 12.91
N SER A 222 -18.69 -70.36 11.96
CA SER A 222 -19.67 -71.45 11.93
C SER A 222 -19.16 -72.59 12.80
N CYS A 223 -20.03 -73.10 13.67
CA CYS A 223 -20.29 -74.52 13.93
C CYS A 223 -21.74 -74.59 14.40
#